data_AF-A0A517W7T0-F1
#
_entry.id   AF-A0A517W7T0-F1
#
_cell.length_a   1.000
_cell.length_b   1.000
_cell.length_c   1.000
_cell.angle_alpha   90.00
_cell.angle_beta   90.00
_cell.angle_gamma   90.00
#
_symmetry.space_group_name_H-M   'P 1'
#
loop_
_entity.id
_entity.type
_entity.pdbx_description
1 polymer ?
#
loop_
_entity_poly.entity_id
_entity_poly.type
_entity_poly.pdbx_seq_one_letter_code
_entity_poly.pdbx_strand_id
1 'polypeptide(L)'
;MSYNLSEFLEKAPYDTEVCPFDDHSGRAVFAARWYDFEFNNPLEFHIFLYRFSCVLQPYIQGIRGDELEDFFFPDSDATTQATREHESHHFQDLEAIHWMYRDLNFVKIPWLQDYEHSKSMELPGDDFPELLAFGKAGYLTIFVADEVA
;
A
#
# COMPACT_ATOMS: atom_id res chain seq x y z
N MET A 1 2.21 -22.59 5.18
CA MET A 1 2.69 -22.33 3.81
C MET A 1 3.73 -21.23 3.92
N SER A 2 4.92 -21.44 3.37
CA SER A 2 5.92 -20.38 3.21
C SER A 2 5.51 -19.53 2.01
N TYR A 3 5.23 -18.25 2.22
CA TYR A 3 5.05 -17.31 1.11
C TYR A 3 6.41 -16.86 0.59
N ASN A 4 6.49 -16.53 -0.69
CA ASN A 4 7.73 -16.19 -1.38
C ASN A 4 7.53 -15.00 -2.33
N LEU A 5 8.63 -14.44 -2.83
CA LEU A 5 8.60 -13.26 -3.70
C LEU A 5 7.79 -13.46 -4.98
N SER A 6 7.72 -14.69 -5.52
CA SER A 6 6.94 -14.95 -6.73
C SER A 6 5.44 -14.69 -6.52
N GLU A 7 4.91 -14.93 -5.32
CA GLU A 7 3.51 -14.62 -4.99
C GLU A 7 3.24 -13.10 -5.04
N PHE A 8 4.22 -12.28 -4.68
CA PHE A 8 4.12 -10.83 -4.87
C PHE A 8 4.13 -10.46 -6.35
N LEU A 9 5.03 -11.04 -7.14
CA LEU A 9 5.16 -10.73 -8.57
C LEU A 9 3.94 -11.15 -9.38
N GLU A 10 3.26 -12.23 -9.01
CA GLU A 10 1.99 -12.66 -9.62
C GLU A 10 0.85 -11.64 -9.38
N LYS A 11 0.94 -10.87 -8.29
CA LYS A 11 -0.05 -9.86 -7.87
C LYS A 11 0.58 -8.48 -7.77
N ALA A 12 1.56 -8.17 -8.62
CA ALA A 12 2.20 -6.87 -8.60
C ALA A 12 1.18 -5.75 -8.92
N PRO A 13 1.29 -4.56 -8.29
CA PRO A 13 0.40 -3.46 -8.60
C PRO A 13 0.53 -3.06 -10.07
N TYR A 14 -0.60 -2.73 -10.71
CA TYR A 14 -0.59 -2.34 -12.13
C TYR A 14 -0.23 -0.87 -12.34
N ASP A 15 -0.34 -0.05 -11.29
CA ASP A 15 0.04 1.35 -11.30
C ASP A 15 0.61 1.74 -9.93
N THR A 16 1.63 2.59 -9.95
CA THR A 16 2.41 2.98 -8.77
C THR A 16 2.83 4.44 -8.89
N GLU A 17 2.90 5.15 -7.78
CA GLU A 17 3.35 6.53 -7.73
C GLU A 17 4.27 6.76 -6.54
N VAL A 18 5.27 7.62 -6.72
CA VAL A 18 6.17 8.07 -5.64
C VAL A 18 6.19 9.60 -5.62
N CYS A 19 5.93 10.16 -4.44
CA CYS A 19 5.89 11.60 -4.21
C CYS A 19 6.87 11.98 -3.09
N PRO A 20 8.11 12.37 -3.43
CA PRO A 20 9.12 12.77 -2.44
C PRO A 20 8.71 13.99 -1.63
N PHE A 21 9.15 14.05 -0.37
CA PHE A 21 9.04 15.26 0.44
C PHE A 21 10.10 16.29 0.01
N ASP A 22 9.75 17.58 0.04
CA ASP A 22 10.66 18.69 -0.28
C ASP A 22 11.50 19.15 0.94
N ASP A 23 11.69 18.27 1.93
CA ASP A 23 12.32 18.58 3.22
C ASP A 23 13.72 17.97 3.40
N HIS A 24 14.28 17.36 2.34
CA HIS A 24 15.54 16.61 2.38
C HIS A 24 15.59 15.47 3.40
N SER A 25 14.44 15.01 3.93
CA SER A 25 14.42 13.89 4.88
C SER A 25 14.75 12.54 4.23
N GLY A 26 14.69 12.47 2.89
CA GLY A 26 14.78 11.20 2.17
C GLY A 26 13.52 10.37 2.31
N ARG A 27 12.38 10.97 2.72
CA ARG A 27 11.08 10.30 2.78
C ARG A 27 10.25 10.61 1.55
N ALA A 28 9.36 9.68 1.21
CA ALA A 28 8.38 9.85 0.16
C ALA A 28 7.03 9.25 0.54
N VAL A 29 5.98 9.72 -0.13
CA VAL A 29 4.68 9.06 -0.15
C VAL A 29 4.68 8.05 -1.29
N PHE A 30 4.35 6.81 -0.96
CA PHE A 30 4.26 5.70 -1.87
C PHE A 30 2.80 5.32 -2.07
N ALA A 31 2.38 5.14 -3.31
CA ALA A 31 1.04 4.68 -3.64
C ALA A 31 1.10 3.55 -4.66
N ALA A 32 0.21 2.57 -4.50
CA ALA A 32 0.07 1.45 -5.41
C ALA A 32 -1.39 1.04 -5.55
N ARG A 33 -1.81 0.64 -6.75
CA ARG A 33 -3.17 0.15 -7.00
C ARG A 33 -3.23 -1.15 -7.81
N TRP A 34 -4.28 -1.92 -7.54
CA TRP A 34 -4.59 -3.23 -8.09
C TRP A 34 -6.01 -3.27 -8.63
N TYR A 35 -6.28 -4.13 -9.61
CA TYR A 35 -7.62 -4.28 -10.15
C TYR A 35 -8.56 -4.91 -9.11
N ASP A 36 -9.86 -4.70 -9.28
CA ASP A 36 -10.89 -5.22 -8.37
C ASP A 36 -10.95 -6.76 -8.31
N PHE A 37 -10.51 -7.44 -9.37
CA PHE A 37 -10.45 -8.91 -9.43
C PHE A 37 -9.20 -9.52 -8.79
N GLU A 38 -8.21 -8.72 -8.38
CA GLU A 38 -6.96 -9.25 -7.80
C GLU A 38 -7.16 -9.84 -6.40
N PHE A 39 -8.16 -9.36 -5.66
CA PHE A 39 -8.46 -9.83 -4.32
C PHE A 39 -9.95 -10.07 -4.17
N ASN A 40 -10.33 -11.15 -3.50
CA ASN A 40 -11.72 -11.51 -3.30
C ASN A 40 -12.42 -10.58 -2.29
N ASN A 41 -11.66 -9.99 -1.37
CA ASN A 41 -12.17 -9.10 -0.35
C ASN A 41 -11.05 -8.22 0.27
N PRO A 42 -11.41 -7.18 1.04
CA PRO A 42 -10.45 -6.29 1.68
C PRO A 42 -9.52 -6.95 2.71
N LEU A 43 -9.93 -8.05 3.35
CA LEU A 43 -9.07 -8.78 4.29
C LEU A 43 -7.93 -9.48 3.54
N GLU A 44 -8.22 -10.10 2.40
CA GLU A 44 -7.19 -10.71 1.55
C GLU A 44 -6.17 -9.67 1.08
N PHE A 45 -6.65 -8.50 0.65
CA PHE A 45 -5.78 -7.37 0.28
C PHE A 45 -4.90 -6.91 1.46
N HIS A 46 -5.49 -6.75 2.65
CA HIS A 46 -4.72 -6.34 3.83
C HIS A 46 -3.65 -7.37 4.20
N ILE A 47 -3.98 -8.67 4.18
CA ILE A 47 -3.01 -9.75 4.42
C ILE A 47 -1.89 -9.73 3.38
N PHE A 48 -2.22 -9.48 2.10
CA PHE A 48 -1.22 -9.38 1.04
C PHE A 48 -0.24 -8.25 1.30
N LEU A 49 -0.73 -7.05 1.59
CA LEU A 49 0.11 -5.89 1.88
C LEU A 49 1.03 -6.15 3.07
N TYR A 50 0.52 -6.74 4.15
CA TYR A 50 1.33 -7.02 5.34
C TYR A 50 2.45 -8.02 5.07
N ARG A 51 2.19 -9.05 4.25
CA ARG A 51 3.20 -10.06 3.87
C ARG A 51 4.31 -9.50 2.99
N PHE A 52 3.98 -8.51 2.16
CA PHE A 52 4.87 -8.01 1.11
C PHE A 52 5.21 -6.53 1.26
N SER A 53 4.93 -5.93 2.42
CA SER A 53 5.24 -4.52 2.70
C SER A 53 6.73 -4.23 2.53
N CYS A 54 7.58 -5.17 2.97
CA CYS A 54 9.04 -5.10 2.83
C CYS A 54 9.53 -4.94 1.38
N VAL A 55 8.80 -5.47 0.41
CA VAL A 55 9.17 -5.40 -1.02
C VAL A 55 8.33 -4.40 -1.80
N LEU A 56 7.21 -3.94 -1.26
CA LEU A 56 6.32 -3.03 -1.96
C LEU A 56 6.98 -1.67 -2.20
N GLN A 57 7.63 -1.10 -1.18
CA GLN A 57 8.34 0.16 -1.29
C GLN A 57 9.48 0.13 -2.32
N PRO A 58 10.48 -0.79 -2.27
CA PRO A 58 11.53 -0.88 -3.28
C PRO A 58 10.94 -1.15 -4.68
N TYR A 59 9.85 -1.91 -4.77
CA TYR A 59 9.14 -2.09 -6.03
C TYR A 59 8.56 -0.75 -6.54
N ILE A 60 7.92 0.07 -5.72
CA ILE A 60 7.42 1.37 -6.21
C ILE A 60 8.56 2.28 -6.71
N GLN A 61 9.76 2.18 -6.13
CA GLN A 61 10.95 2.93 -6.55
C GLN A 61 11.67 2.38 -7.79
N GLY A 62 11.19 1.26 -8.35
CA GLY A 62 11.74 0.69 -9.59
C GLY A 62 12.74 -0.45 -9.40
N ILE A 63 12.98 -0.92 -8.18
CA ILE A 63 13.81 -2.11 -7.93
C ILE A 63 13.05 -3.36 -8.39
N ARG A 64 13.68 -4.19 -9.24
CA ARG A 64 13.01 -5.32 -9.94
C ARG A 64 13.93 -6.53 -10.02
N GLY A 65 13.31 -7.69 -10.27
CA GLY A 65 14.03 -8.94 -10.49
C GLY A 65 14.81 -9.37 -9.25
N ASP A 66 16.02 -9.89 -9.46
CA ASP A 66 16.88 -10.45 -8.42
C ASP A 66 17.21 -9.42 -7.32
N GLU A 67 17.31 -8.12 -7.65
CA GLU A 67 17.57 -7.06 -6.66
C GLU A 67 16.45 -6.93 -5.63
N LEU A 68 15.23 -7.33 -5.97
CA LEU A 68 14.10 -7.29 -5.04
C LEU A 68 14.16 -8.41 -4.00
N GLU A 69 14.89 -9.50 -4.27
CA GLU A 69 15.08 -10.60 -3.31
C GLU A 69 15.82 -10.14 -2.05
N ASP A 70 16.73 -9.17 -2.19
CA ASP A 70 17.50 -8.61 -1.06
C ASP A 70 16.60 -7.87 -0.05
N PHE A 71 15.40 -7.48 -0.46
CA PHE A 71 14.40 -6.80 0.37
C PHE A 71 13.32 -7.74 0.92
N PHE A 72 13.30 -9.01 0.48
CA PHE A 72 12.22 -9.91 0.83
C PHE A 72 12.49 -10.62 2.16
N PHE A 73 11.73 -10.23 3.19
CA PHE A 73 11.81 -10.80 4.53
C PHE A 73 10.47 -11.43 4.93
N PRO A 74 10.28 -12.75 4.71
CA PRO A 74 9.03 -13.40 5.07
C PRO A 74 8.87 -13.50 6.59
N ASP A 75 7.82 -12.86 7.12
CA ASP A 75 7.25 -13.00 8.45
C ASP A 75 6.16 -14.09 8.52
N SER A 76 6.45 -15.23 9.16
CA SER A 76 5.48 -16.31 9.34
C SER A 76 4.17 -15.91 10.05
N ASP A 77 4.19 -14.83 10.84
CA ASP A 77 3.03 -14.36 11.61
C ASP A 77 2.21 -13.28 10.90
N ALA A 78 2.66 -12.79 9.73
CA ALA A 78 2.03 -11.70 8.97
C ALA A 78 0.50 -11.88 8.79
N THR A 79 0.04 -13.12 8.56
CA THR A 79 -1.40 -13.39 8.39
C THR A 79 -2.19 -13.13 9.66
N THR A 80 -1.66 -13.57 10.80
CA THR A 80 -2.30 -13.41 12.11
C THR A 80 -2.31 -11.94 12.50
N GLN A 81 -1.20 -11.23 12.29
CA GLN A 81 -1.07 -9.80 12.58
C GLN A 81 -2.03 -8.98 11.71
N ALA A 82 -2.01 -9.16 10.39
CA ALA A 82 -2.90 -8.47 9.48
C ALA A 82 -4.38 -8.72 9.76
N THR A 83 -4.76 -9.96 10.10
CA THR A 83 -6.15 -10.28 10.46
C THR A 83 -6.57 -9.53 11.73
N ARG A 84 -5.72 -9.53 12.76
CA ARG A 84 -5.99 -8.82 14.01
C ARG A 84 -6.13 -7.32 13.78
N GLU A 85 -5.24 -6.73 12.99
CA GLU A 85 -5.29 -5.31 12.66
C GLU A 85 -6.51 -4.96 11.80
N HIS A 86 -6.88 -5.83 10.86
CA HIS A 86 -8.10 -5.68 10.07
C HIS A 86 -9.36 -5.69 10.94
N GLU A 87 -9.41 -6.53 11.96
CA GLU A 87 -10.55 -6.62 12.87
C GLU A 87 -10.61 -5.45 13.87
N SER A 88 -9.45 -4.87 14.22
CA SER A 88 -9.39 -3.73 15.14
C SER A 88 -9.71 -2.39 14.48
N HIS A 89 -9.65 -2.31 13.16
CA HIS A 89 -9.95 -1.11 12.38
C HIS A 89 -11.21 -1.32 11.54
N HIS A 90 -11.88 -0.23 11.21
CA HIS A 90 -13.11 -0.28 10.41
C HIS A 90 -12.95 0.57 9.15
N PHE A 91 -13.40 0.00 8.03
CA PHE A 91 -13.56 0.76 6.81
C PHE A 91 -14.66 1.80 6.98
N GLN A 92 -14.39 3.00 6.48
CA GLN A 92 -15.28 4.13 6.49
C GLN A 92 -15.65 4.47 5.04
N ASP A 93 -16.83 5.06 4.85
CA ASP A 93 -17.23 5.62 3.56
C ASP A 93 -16.49 6.95 3.34
N LEU A 94 -15.22 6.85 2.94
CA LEU A 94 -14.30 7.94 2.68
C LEU A 94 -13.52 7.65 1.41
N GLU A 95 -13.62 8.55 0.43
CA GLU A 95 -12.81 8.48 -0.78
C GLU A 95 -11.33 8.71 -0.47
N ALA A 96 -10.47 7.87 -1.05
CA ALA A 96 -9.03 7.98 -0.84
C ALA A 96 -8.45 9.35 -1.21
N ILE A 97 -9.02 10.02 -2.23
CA ILE A 97 -8.60 11.38 -2.61
C ILE A 97 -8.95 12.41 -1.52
N HIS A 98 -10.08 12.25 -0.82
CA HIS A 98 -10.45 13.14 0.28
C HIS A 98 -9.55 12.94 1.50
N TRP A 99 -9.20 11.69 1.80
CA TRP A 99 -8.20 11.38 2.81
C TRP A 99 -6.84 12.00 2.46
N MET A 100 -6.36 11.81 1.22
CA MET A 100 -5.10 12.38 0.76
C MET A 100 -5.09 13.91 0.86
N TYR A 101 -6.18 14.60 0.50
CA TYR A 101 -6.25 16.06 0.67
C TYR A 101 -6.29 16.53 2.13
N ARG A 102 -6.77 15.69 3.05
CA ARG A 102 -6.81 16.01 4.49
C ARG A 102 -5.43 15.87 5.13
N ASP A 103 -4.77 14.74 4.88
CA ASP A 103 -3.58 14.33 5.63
C ASP A 103 -2.27 14.52 4.85
N LEU A 104 -2.34 14.51 3.52
CA LEU A 104 -1.19 14.56 2.59
C LEU A 104 -1.42 15.56 1.46
N ASN A 105 -1.88 16.77 1.79
CA ASN A 105 -2.35 17.78 0.81
C ASN A 105 -1.33 18.25 -0.24
N PHE A 106 -0.05 17.97 -0.01
CA PHE A 106 1.05 18.29 -0.93
C PHE A 106 1.23 17.22 -2.01
N VAL A 107 0.72 16.00 -1.78
CA VAL A 107 0.84 14.86 -2.68
C VAL A 107 -0.09 15.02 -3.88
N LYS A 108 0.41 14.61 -5.05
CA LYS A 108 -0.37 14.59 -6.29
C LYS A 108 -0.18 13.24 -6.98
N ILE A 109 -1.21 12.39 -6.90
CA ILE A 109 -1.26 11.12 -7.61
C ILE A 109 -2.21 11.30 -8.82
N PRO A 110 -1.68 11.39 -10.07
CA PRO A 110 -2.48 11.75 -11.25
C PRO A 110 -3.67 10.83 -11.48
N TRP A 111 -3.49 9.53 -11.24
CA TRP A 111 -4.50 8.51 -11.48
C TRP A 111 -5.52 8.34 -10.35
N LEU A 112 -5.35 9.02 -9.21
CA LEU A 112 -6.30 8.99 -8.08
C LEU A 112 -7.44 10.01 -8.25
N GLN A 113 -7.43 10.81 -9.32
CA GLN A 113 -8.42 11.86 -9.55
C GLN A 113 -9.82 11.34 -9.92
N ASP A 114 -9.90 10.07 -10.33
CA ASP A 114 -11.16 9.41 -10.64
C ASP A 114 -11.73 8.80 -9.34
N TYR A 115 -12.79 9.43 -8.81
CA TYR A 115 -13.47 9.09 -7.54
C TYR A 115 -14.09 7.68 -7.54
N GLU A 116 -13.27 6.66 -7.30
CA GLU A 116 -13.71 5.27 -7.38
C GLU A 116 -13.18 4.37 -6.24
N HIS A 117 -12.60 4.95 -5.18
CA HIS A 117 -12.08 4.24 -4.00
C HIS A 117 -12.84 4.68 -2.74
N SER A 118 -14.12 4.34 -2.69
CA SER A 118 -15.09 4.93 -1.76
C SER A 118 -15.05 4.39 -0.33
N LYS A 119 -14.31 3.30 -0.09
CA LYS A 119 -14.17 2.69 1.24
C LYS A 119 -12.72 2.64 1.63
N SER A 120 -12.38 3.26 2.76
CA SER A 120 -11.00 3.34 3.22
C SER A 120 -10.84 2.99 4.69
N MET A 121 -9.68 2.43 5.03
CA MET A 121 -9.25 2.12 6.38
C MET A 121 -7.93 2.84 6.60
N GLU A 122 -7.90 3.67 7.63
CA GLU A 122 -6.71 4.37 8.08
C GLU A 122 -6.01 3.50 9.12
N LEU A 123 -4.73 3.20 8.89
CA LEU A 123 -3.87 2.51 9.84
C LEU A 123 -2.98 3.54 10.53
N PRO A 124 -2.85 3.49 11.87
CA PRO A 124 -1.96 4.38 12.60
C PRO A 124 -0.50 4.03 12.26
N GLY A 125 0.25 4.99 11.74
CA GLY A 125 1.71 4.92 11.61
C GLY A 125 2.43 5.71 12.70
N ASP A 126 3.76 5.62 12.73
CA ASP A 126 4.58 6.27 13.76
C ASP A 126 4.53 7.81 13.66
N ASP A 127 4.63 8.35 12.44
CA ASP A 127 4.59 9.80 12.17
C ASP A 127 3.50 10.23 11.18
N PHE A 128 3.06 9.33 10.29
CA PHE A 128 2.03 9.59 9.27
C PHE A 128 1.06 8.42 9.18
N PRO A 129 -0.23 8.68 8.88
CA PRO A 129 -1.21 7.61 8.71
C PRO A 129 -1.00 6.88 7.38
N GLU A 130 -1.27 5.58 7.37
CA GLU A 130 -1.36 4.78 6.14
C GLU A 130 -2.82 4.57 5.76
N LEU A 131 -3.10 4.47 4.47
CA LEU A 131 -4.45 4.27 3.95
C LEU A 131 -4.52 3.00 3.13
N LEU A 132 -5.47 2.12 3.47
CA LEU A 132 -5.95 1.09 2.56
C LEU A 132 -7.31 1.51 2.03
N ALA A 133 -7.54 1.42 0.73
CA ALA A 133 -8.83 1.75 0.14
C ALA A 133 -9.26 0.74 -0.93
N PHE A 134 -10.56 0.62 -1.12
CA PHE A 134 -11.14 -0.20 -2.18
C PHE A 134 -12.43 0.39 -2.74
N GLY A 135 -12.77 0.02 -3.97
CA GLY A 135 -13.97 0.44 -4.66
C GLY A 135 -14.04 -0.08 -6.10
N LYS A 136 -14.66 0.68 -7.00
CA LYS A 136 -14.77 0.30 -8.42
C LYS A 136 -13.44 0.37 -9.17
N ALA A 137 -12.54 1.24 -8.74
CA ALA A 137 -11.19 1.33 -9.32
C ALA A 137 -10.25 0.22 -8.83
N GLY A 138 -10.73 -0.65 -7.94
CA GLY A 138 -9.99 -1.77 -7.37
C GLY A 138 -9.50 -1.47 -5.96
N TYR A 139 -8.26 -1.88 -5.67
CA TYR A 139 -7.63 -1.76 -4.35
C TYR A 139 -6.45 -0.80 -4.40
N LEU A 140 -6.21 -0.09 -3.30
CA LEU A 140 -5.22 0.97 -3.19
C LEU A 140 -4.56 0.92 -1.82
N THR A 141 -3.25 1.15 -1.78
CA THR A 141 -2.55 1.55 -0.55
C THR A 141 -1.80 2.86 -0.76
N ILE A 142 -1.77 3.70 0.27
CA ILE A 142 -0.94 4.90 0.36
C ILE A 142 -0.24 4.90 1.71
N PHE A 143 1.08 5.00 1.72
CA PHE A 143 1.89 5.00 2.95
C PHE A 143 3.12 5.90 2.79
N VAL A 144 3.77 6.24 3.91
CA VAL A 144 4.99 7.05 3.96
C VAL A 144 6.14 6.16 4.40
N ALA A 145 7.27 6.23 3.71
CA ALA A 145 8.49 5.51 4.09
C ALA A 145 9.75 6.30 3.70
N ASP A 146 10.90 5.87 4.21
CA ASP A 146 12.21 6.33 3.75
C ASP A 146 12.49 5.76 2.36
N GLU A 147 13.05 6.55 1.45
CA GLU A 147 13.50 6.08 0.14
C GLU A 147 14.64 5.06 0.29
N VAL A 148 14.60 3.97 -0.50
CA VAL A 148 15.72 3.04 -0.61
C VAL A 148 16.90 3.75 -1.27
N ALA A 149 18.06 3.70 -0.61
CA ALA A 149 19.31 4.32 -1.04
C ALA A 149 20.12 3.47 -2.01
#